data_AF-A0A434TGN5-F1
#
_entry.id   AF-A0A434TGN5-F1
#
_cell.length_a   1.000
_cell.length_b   1.000
_cell.length_c   1.000
_cell.angle_alpha   90.00
_cell.angle_beta   90.00
_cell.angle_gamma   90.00
#
_symmetry.space_group_name_H-M   'P 1'
#
loop_
_entity.id
_entity.type
_entity.pdbx_description
1 polymer ?
#
loop_
_entity_poly.entity_id
_entity_poly.type
_entity_poly.pdbx_seq_one_letter_code
_entity_poly.pdbx_strand_id
1 'polypeptide(L)'
;MKILVVAAAATLMTFSAVAHELAKGPNGGPVADSGGHHIELVTGQGKLVLFLTEGADDKPLSSAGATSARAVVQGAGKTAVVQLTPEEPNRLVGAFAQPLGADAKVVVSATLA
;
A
#
# COMPACT_ATOMS: atom_id res chain seq x y z
N MET A 1 -20.03 -53.04 37.39
CA MET A 1 -19.54 -52.86 36.00
C MET A 1 -19.10 -51.40 35.87
N LYS A 2 -17.79 -51.12 35.84
CA LYS A 2 -17.23 -49.76 35.80
C LYS A 2 -17.25 -49.25 34.36
N ILE A 3 -18.00 -48.19 34.08
CA ILE A 3 -18.06 -47.55 32.77
C ILE A 3 -16.86 -46.61 32.67
N LEU A 4 -15.90 -46.93 31.82
CA LEU A 4 -14.70 -46.12 31.59
C LEU A 4 -15.05 -45.03 30.58
N VAL A 5 -15.14 -43.77 31.04
CA VAL A 5 -15.32 -42.60 30.17
C VAL A 5 -13.95 -42.22 29.62
N VAL A 6 -13.73 -42.43 28.32
CA VAL A 6 -12.53 -41.96 27.61
C VAL A 6 -12.81 -40.56 27.09
N ALA A 7 -12.24 -39.55 27.72
CA ALA A 7 -12.27 -38.18 27.23
C ALA A 7 -11.22 -38.01 26.12
N ALA A 8 -11.68 -37.88 24.87
CA ALA A 8 -10.81 -37.55 23.75
C ALA A 8 -10.48 -36.04 23.79
N ALA A 9 -9.24 -35.71 24.15
CA ALA A 9 -8.74 -34.35 24.11
C ALA A 9 -8.39 -33.98 22.65
N ALA A 10 -9.28 -33.24 21.98
CA ALA A 10 -9.00 -32.66 20.67
C ALA A 10 -8.11 -31.42 20.85
N THR A 11 -6.82 -31.56 20.56
CA THR A 11 -5.89 -30.41 20.48
C THR A 11 -6.21 -29.59 19.23
N LEU A 12 -6.87 -28.45 19.43
CA LEU A 12 -7.07 -27.45 18.39
C LEU A 12 -5.72 -26.82 18.03
N MET A 13 -5.13 -27.20 16.89
CA MET A 13 -4.00 -26.48 16.33
C MET A 13 -4.50 -25.14 15.80
N THR A 14 -4.14 -24.04 16.45
CA THR A 14 -4.37 -22.69 15.94
C THR A 14 -3.41 -22.45 14.78
N PHE A 15 -3.89 -22.57 13.55
CA PHE A 15 -3.16 -22.07 12.39
C PHE A 15 -3.14 -20.54 12.46
N SER A 16 -1.97 -19.94 12.63
CA SER A 16 -1.81 -18.50 12.46
C SER A 16 -2.18 -18.16 11.01
N ALA A 17 -3.29 -17.45 10.84
CA ALA A 17 -3.61 -16.85 9.56
C ALA A 17 -2.54 -15.80 9.27
N VAL A 18 -1.77 -16.01 8.21
CA VAL A 18 -0.92 -14.95 7.63
C VAL A 18 -1.87 -13.92 7.02
N ALA A 19 -2.21 -12.88 7.78
CA ALA A 19 -2.84 -11.71 7.19
C ALA A 19 -1.84 -11.15 6.18
N HIS A 20 -2.24 -11.04 4.90
CA HIS A 20 -1.40 -10.53 3.83
C HIS A 20 -1.19 -9.03 4.06
N GLU A 21 -0.23 -8.69 4.94
CA GLU A 21 0.24 -7.33 5.10
C GLU A 21 0.79 -6.85 3.75
N LEU A 22 0.55 -5.58 3.39
CA LEU A 22 1.14 -5.05 2.15
C LEU A 22 2.66 -5.22 2.24
N ALA A 23 3.24 -5.82 1.21
CA ALA A 23 4.68 -5.92 1.11
C ALA A 23 5.31 -4.52 1.17
N LYS A 24 6.45 -4.41 1.85
CA LYS A 24 7.23 -3.17 1.82
C LYS A 24 8.09 -3.15 0.56
N GLY A 25 8.04 -2.05 -0.15
CA GLY A 25 8.84 -1.83 -1.34
C GLY A 25 10.27 -1.40 -1.01
N PRO A 26 11.10 -1.19 -2.04
CA PRO A 26 12.52 -0.84 -1.89
C PRO A 26 12.74 0.53 -1.22
N ASN A 27 11.73 1.40 -1.18
CA ASN A 27 11.80 2.70 -0.49
C ASN A 27 11.14 2.65 0.92
N GLY A 28 10.75 1.46 1.39
CA GLY A 28 10.21 1.21 2.72
C GLY A 28 8.71 1.48 2.89
N GLY A 29 8.02 1.87 1.81
CA GLY A 29 6.59 2.12 1.77
C GLY A 29 5.75 0.87 1.48
N PRO A 30 4.45 0.86 1.79
CA PRO A 30 3.56 -0.20 1.35
C PRO A 30 3.41 -0.22 -0.18
N VAL A 31 3.39 -1.41 -0.77
CA VAL A 31 3.20 -1.64 -2.20
C VAL A 31 1.80 -2.18 -2.47
N ALA A 32 1.14 -1.64 -3.48
CA ALA A 32 -0.13 -2.14 -4.01
C ALA A 32 -0.01 -2.45 -5.51
N ASP A 33 -0.67 -3.52 -5.94
CA ASP A 33 -0.73 -3.92 -7.34
C ASP A 33 -1.98 -3.37 -8.03
N SER A 34 -1.82 -2.81 -9.22
CA SER A 34 -2.93 -2.35 -10.06
C SER A 34 -2.58 -2.48 -11.53
N GLY A 35 -3.38 -3.24 -12.28
CA GLY A 35 -3.22 -3.35 -13.74
C GLY A 35 -1.91 -3.98 -14.21
N GLY A 36 -1.20 -4.72 -13.35
CA GLY A 36 0.13 -5.27 -13.65
C GLY A 36 1.31 -4.36 -13.25
N HIS A 37 1.02 -3.22 -12.64
CA HIS A 37 2.00 -2.30 -12.09
C HIS A 37 2.05 -2.41 -10.57
N HIS A 38 3.25 -2.25 -10.02
CA HIS A 38 3.51 -2.15 -8.59
C HIS A 38 3.62 -0.66 -8.22
N ILE A 39 2.86 -0.25 -7.21
CA ILE A 39 2.78 1.14 -6.76
C ILE A 39 3.20 1.20 -5.30
N GLU A 40 4.39 1.75 -5.04
CA GLU A 40 4.87 1.96 -3.67
C GLU A 40 4.54 3.38 -3.19
N LEU A 41 3.84 3.49 -2.06
CA LEU A 41 3.54 4.77 -1.42
C LEU A 41 4.58 5.11 -0.35
N VAL A 42 5.28 6.22 -0.50
CA VAL A 42 6.16 6.78 0.54
C VAL A 42 5.70 8.17 0.95
N THR A 43 5.68 8.43 2.25
CA THR A 43 5.36 9.73 2.80
C THR A 43 6.47 10.23 3.71
N GLY A 44 6.77 11.52 3.66
CA GLY A 44 7.81 12.14 4.47
C GLY A 44 8.31 13.42 3.83
N GLN A 45 9.06 14.23 4.59
CA GLN A 45 9.64 15.48 4.10
C GLN A 45 8.62 16.43 3.43
N GLY A 46 7.38 16.40 3.90
CA GLY A 46 6.28 17.19 3.36
C GLY A 46 5.78 16.77 1.98
N LYS A 47 6.01 15.51 1.58
CA LYS A 47 5.60 14.96 0.29
C LYS A 47 4.88 13.62 0.44
N LEU A 48 4.03 13.35 -0.53
CA LEU A 48 3.54 12.03 -0.90
C LEU A 48 4.21 11.64 -2.22
N VAL A 49 4.84 10.48 -2.26
CA VAL A 49 5.56 9.97 -3.42
C VAL A 49 5.03 8.58 -3.76
N LEU A 50 4.71 8.37 -5.03
CA LEU A 50 4.42 7.06 -5.59
C LEU A 50 5.59 6.63 -6.46
N PHE A 51 6.23 5.51 -6.13
CA PHE A 51 7.17 4.84 -7.04
C PHE A 51 6.40 3.89 -7.94
N LEU A 52 6.69 3.95 -9.23
CA LEU A 52 6.05 3.13 -10.25
C LEU A 52 7.05 2.08 -10.75
N THR A 53 6.70 0.82 -10.59
CA THR A 53 7.40 -0.31 -11.20
C THR A 53 6.42 -1.25 -11.89
N GLU A 54 6.93 -2.15 -12.74
CA GLU A 54 6.13 -3.11 -13.47
C GLU A 54 6.86 -4.45 -13.62
N GLY A 55 6.08 -5.51 -13.79
CA GLY A 55 6.59 -6.86 -14.03
C GLY A 55 7.25 -7.49 -12.79
N ALA A 56 7.54 -8.78 -12.90
CA ALA A 56 8.05 -9.57 -11.79
C ALA A 56 9.47 -9.17 -11.31
N ASP A 57 10.18 -8.35 -12.08
CA ASP A 57 11.53 -7.86 -11.77
C ASP A 57 11.56 -6.37 -11.39
N ASP A 58 10.41 -5.77 -11.07
CA ASP A 58 10.28 -4.39 -10.58
C ASP A 58 10.97 -3.35 -11.48
N LYS A 59 10.79 -3.49 -12.81
CA LYS A 59 11.34 -2.52 -13.75
C LYS A 59 10.71 -1.14 -13.54
N PRO A 60 11.49 -0.04 -13.62
CA PRO A 60 10.93 1.29 -13.56
C PRO A 60 9.89 1.54 -14.66
N LEU A 61 8.66 1.89 -14.26
CA LEU A 61 7.63 2.34 -15.19
C LEU A 61 7.71 3.86 -15.35
N SER A 62 7.78 4.36 -16.59
CA SER A 62 7.92 5.80 -16.83
C SER A 62 6.74 6.60 -16.28
N SER A 63 7.01 7.70 -15.58
CA SER A 63 5.96 8.61 -15.09
C SER A 63 5.42 9.57 -16.14
N ALA A 64 6.13 9.77 -17.26
CA ALA A 64 5.84 10.82 -18.24
C ALA A 64 4.45 10.72 -18.87
N GLY A 65 3.91 9.51 -19.05
CA GLY A 65 2.57 9.28 -19.61
C GLY A 65 1.45 9.26 -18.58
N ALA A 66 1.76 9.41 -17.29
CA ALA A 66 0.75 9.37 -16.25
C ALA A 66 -0.15 10.61 -16.28
N THR A 67 -1.46 10.40 -16.27
CA THR A 67 -2.46 11.48 -16.29
C THR A 67 -3.49 11.32 -15.18
N SER A 68 -4.19 12.42 -14.85
CA SER A 68 -5.25 12.46 -13.82
C SER A 68 -4.82 11.93 -12.44
N ALA A 69 -3.53 12.03 -12.12
CA ALA A 69 -2.95 11.45 -10.92
C ALA A 69 -3.26 12.28 -9.67
N ARG A 70 -3.90 11.66 -8.67
CA ARG A 70 -4.19 12.30 -7.37
C ARG A 70 -4.21 11.27 -6.25
N ALA A 71 -3.96 11.74 -5.03
CA ALA A 71 -4.22 10.99 -3.81
C ALA A 71 -5.29 11.68 -2.96
N VAL A 72 -6.28 10.93 -2.50
CA VAL A 72 -7.23 11.37 -1.48
C VAL A 72 -6.78 10.77 -0.15
N VAL A 73 -6.38 11.64 0.77
CA VAL A 73 -5.89 11.26 2.10
C VAL A 73 -6.97 11.57 3.13
N GLN A 74 -7.37 10.55 3.90
CA GLN A 74 -8.33 10.66 4.99
C GLN A 74 -7.66 10.28 6.30
N GLY A 75 -7.77 11.11 7.34
CA GLY A 75 -7.18 10.84 8.64
C GLY A 75 -7.40 11.99 9.62
N ALA A 76 -7.41 11.69 10.92
CA ALA A 76 -7.65 12.69 11.98
C ALA A 76 -8.92 13.53 11.76
N GLY A 77 -9.99 12.92 11.24
CA GLY A 77 -11.27 13.60 10.93
C GLY A 77 -11.22 14.56 9.75
N LYS A 78 -10.15 14.53 8.94
CA LYS A 78 -9.97 15.41 7.76
C LYS A 78 -9.83 14.59 6.49
N THR A 79 -10.21 15.20 5.38
CA THR A 79 -9.97 14.70 4.02
C THR A 79 -9.18 15.76 3.25
N ALA A 80 -8.08 15.36 2.62
CA ALA A 80 -7.27 16.20 1.76
C ALA A 80 -7.14 15.54 0.38
N VAL A 81 -7.13 16.35 -0.68
CA VAL A 81 -6.80 15.90 -2.03
C VAL A 81 -5.43 16.46 -2.38
N VAL A 82 -4.50 15.57 -2.73
CA VAL A 82 -3.14 15.88 -3.14
C VAL A 82 -3.05 15.64 -4.64
N GLN A 83 -2.80 16.69 -5.40
CA GLN A 83 -2.48 16.56 -6.82
C GLN A 83 -1.08 15.95 -6.95
N LEU A 84 -0.94 14.95 -7.81
CA LEU A 84 0.33 14.30 -8.09
C LEU A 84 0.82 14.70 -9.48
N THR A 85 2.11 14.96 -9.59
CA THR A 85 2.77 15.33 -10.85
C THR A 85 3.88 14.34 -11.16
N PRO A 86 4.08 13.96 -12.43
CA PRO A 86 5.24 13.18 -12.85
C PRO A 86 6.56 13.84 -12.43
N GLU A 87 7.45 13.03 -11.88
CA GLU A 87 8.85 13.32 -11.61
C GLU A 87 9.66 12.14 -12.14
N GLU A 88 10.35 12.37 -13.25
CA GLU A 88 11.09 11.33 -13.94
C GLU A 88 12.21 10.73 -13.06
N PRO A 89 12.54 9.44 -13.22
CA PRO A 89 12.03 8.58 -14.30
C PRO A 89 10.69 7.89 -14.01
N ASN A 90 10.35 7.65 -12.74
CA ASN A 90 9.27 6.71 -12.39
C ASN A 90 8.48 7.09 -11.13
N ARG A 91 8.26 8.39 -10.91
CA ARG A 91 7.71 8.90 -9.65
C ARG A 91 6.52 9.81 -9.91
N LEU A 92 5.48 9.71 -9.07
CA LEU A 92 4.42 10.71 -8.99
C LEU A 92 4.52 11.38 -7.62
N VAL A 93 4.68 12.69 -7.60
CA VAL A 93 4.99 13.45 -6.39
C VAL A 93 3.92 14.51 -6.15
N GLY A 94 3.51 14.68 -4.90
CA GLY A 94 2.64 15.77 -4.47
C GLY A 94 3.03 16.30 -3.09
N ALA A 95 2.78 17.59 -2.87
CA ALA A 95 3.02 18.21 -1.57
C ALA A 95 2.00 17.71 -0.54
N PHE A 96 2.49 17.23 0.61
CA PHE A 96 1.68 16.77 1.72
C PHE A 96 2.43 16.94 3.04
N ALA A 97 2.24 18.08 3.71
CA ALA A 97 2.96 18.44 4.92
C ALA A 97 2.51 17.69 6.19
N GLN A 98 1.30 17.12 6.16
CA GLN A 98 0.73 16.48 7.34
C GLN A 98 1.28 15.05 7.47
N PRO A 99 1.77 14.61 8.64
CA PRO A 99 2.09 13.21 8.86
C PRO A 99 0.85 12.33 8.67
N LEU A 100 1.02 11.15 8.09
CA LEU A 100 -0.03 10.12 8.11
C LEU A 100 -0.14 9.55 9.52
N GLY A 101 -1.33 9.64 10.12
CA GLY A 101 -1.64 8.91 11.34
C GLY A 101 -1.81 7.41 11.07
N ALA A 102 -1.76 6.59 12.12
CA ALA A 102 -1.89 5.13 12.00
C ALA A 102 -3.20 4.69 11.32
N ASP A 103 -4.28 5.46 11.50
CA ASP A 103 -5.59 5.18 10.91
C ASP A 103 -5.82 5.88 9.55
N ALA A 104 -4.78 6.50 8.99
CA ALA A 104 -4.91 7.23 7.73
C ALA A 104 -5.20 6.27 6.57
N LYS A 105 -6.12 6.68 5.70
CA LYS A 105 -6.45 5.98 4.45
C LYS A 105 -6.03 6.85 3.29
N VAL A 106 -5.27 6.27 2.37
CA VAL A 106 -4.84 6.95 1.14
C VAL A 106 -5.43 6.19 -0.04
N VAL A 107 -6.21 6.89 -0.85
CA VAL A 107 -6.74 6.37 -2.12
C VAL A 107 -6.03 7.07 -3.25
N VAL A 108 -5.32 6.32 -4.08
CA VAL A 108 -4.66 6.84 -5.27
C VAL A 108 -5.53 6.57 -6.48
N SER A 109 -5.58 7.53 -7.40
CA SER A 109 -6.16 7.34 -8.74
C SER A 109 -5.25 7.99 -9.76
N ALA A 110 -4.89 7.27 -10.81
CA ALA A 110 -4.11 7.76 -11.94
C ALA A 110 -4.39 6.86 -13.15
N THR A 111 -4.21 7.41 -14.35
CA THR A 111 -4.06 6.62 -15.58
C THR A 111 -2.56 6.53 -15.84
N LEU A 112 -2.03 5.31 -15.94
CA LEU A 112 -0.62 5.05 -16.28
C LEU A 112 -0.50 4.76 -17.80
N ALA A 113 0.73 4.87 -18.32
CA ALA A 113 1.05 4.73 -19.74
C ALA A 113 0.98 3.26 -20.22
#